data_AF-A0AAJ2CDD7-F1
#
_entry.id   AF-A0AAJ2CDD7-F1
#
_cell.length_a   1.000
_cell.length_b   1.000
_cell.length_c   1.000
_cell.angle_alpha   90.00
_cell.angle_beta   90.00
_cell.angle_gamma   90.00
#
_symmetry.space_group_name_H-M   'P 1'
#
loop_
_entity.id
_entity.type
_entity.pdbx_description
1 polymer ?
#
loop_
_entity_poly.entity_id
_entity_poly.type
_entity_poly.pdbx_seq_one_letter_code
_entity_poly.pdbx_strand_id
1 'polypeptide(L)'
;MTESTPAAVQPARTSAAAVHQFRYYDLVMAAFVAVLLLSNIIGASKLAMVGGLTFGAGILFFPISYVIGDVLTEVYGYARARRVIWAGFGALIFMAVMSWIVLAMPPAQDWWCSGTESLTLKSGEASGTGAVCQATYDSVFGSAWRIVLASIVAFWAGEFVNSYVLARMKVATGGRFLWMRTIGSTIVGQGIDSLIFYPIAFLGIWETEQVVLVMATNWAMKVAWEAALTPATYVVVGALKCREGVDVFDEGTDFTPFAAKV
;
A
#
# COMPACT_ATOMS: atom_id res chain seq x y z
N MET A 1 5.45 -12.51 53.01
CA MET A 1 5.85 -12.87 51.63
C MET A 1 5.18 -11.88 50.70
N THR A 2 5.90 -10.81 50.35
CA THR A 2 5.46 -9.84 49.34
C THR A 2 5.99 -10.32 48.00
N GLU A 3 5.10 -10.83 47.14
CA GLU A 3 5.42 -11.16 45.75
C GLU A 3 5.85 -9.88 45.03
N SER A 4 7.11 -9.81 44.63
CA SER A 4 7.63 -8.78 43.74
C SER A 4 7.08 -9.03 42.34
N THR A 5 6.20 -8.15 41.87
CA THR A 5 5.79 -8.05 40.47
C THR A 5 7.06 -8.01 39.58
N PRO A 6 7.21 -8.88 38.57
CA PRO A 6 8.37 -8.81 37.69
C PRO A 6 8.34 -7.46 36.96
N ALA A 7 9.43 -6.70 37.07
CA ALA A 7 9.61 -5.44 36.37
C ALA A 7 9.47 -5.69 34.86
N ALA A 8 8.55 -4.98 34.21
CA ALA A 8 8.46 -4.97 32.76
C ALA A 8 9.82 -4.55 32.20
N VAL A 9 10.49 -5.47 31.50
CA VAL A 9 11.78 -5.21 30.85
C VAL A 9 11.56 -4.06 29.88
N GLN A 10 12.07 -2.88 30.22
CA GLN A 10 12.07 -1.75 29.30
C GLN A 10 13.02 -2.09 28.14
N PRO A 11 12.57 -2.02 26.89
CA PRO A 11 13.40 -2.34 25.74
C PRO A 11 14.63 -1.42 25.71
N ALA A 12 15.81 -2.00 25.42
CA ALA A 12 17.05 -1.24 25.43
C ALA A 12 17.07 -0.26 24.24
N ARG A 13 17.32 1.03 24.52
CA ARG A 13 17.51 2.05 23.48
C ARG A 13 18.71 1.68 22.61
N THR A 14 18.46 1.38 21.34
CA THR A 14 19.50 0.92 20.43
C THR A 14 19.42 1.71 19.12
N SER A 15 20.56 2.25 18.66
CA SER A 15 20.64 2.90 17.35
C SER A 15 20.27 1.90 16.26
N ALA A 16 19.49 2.32 15.26
CA ALA A 16 19.08 1.48 14.13
C ALA A 16 20.27 0.78 13.44
N ALA A 17 21.45 1.41 13.43
CA ALA A 17 22.68 0.91 12.85
C ALA A 17 23.35 -0.22 13.66
N ALA A 18 23.05 -0.35 14.96
CA ALA A 18 23.70 -1.33 15.85
C ALA A 18 23.05 -2.73 15.82
N VAL A 19 21.83 -2.85 15.27
CA VAL A 19 21.12 -4.15 15.17
C VAL A 19 21.43 -4.81 13.83
N HIS A 20 22.24 -5.87 13.83
CA HIS A 20 22.64 -6.53 12.58
C HIS A 20 21.55 -7.43 11.97
N GLN A 21 20.69 -8.06 12.77
CA GLN A 21 19.60 -8.92 12.30
C GLN A 21 18.38 -8.83 13.22
N PHE A 22 17.21 -8.58 12.64
CA PHE A 22 15.93 -8.72 13.33
C PHE A 22 15.31 -10.06 13.01
N ARG A 23 14.62 -10.66 13.99
CA ARG A 23 14.09 -12.02 13.85
C ARG A 23 12.88 -12.07 12.92
N TYR A 24 12.07 -11.02 12.89
CA TYR A 24 10.83 -10.98 12.10
C TYR A 24 10.85 -10.06 10.88
N TYR A 25 11.93 -9.30 10.66
CA TYR A 25 12.00 -8.32 9.57
C TYR A 25 11.70 -8.92 8.20
N ASP A 26 12.32 -10.06 7.84
CA ASP A 26 12.11 -10.68 6.54
C ASP A 26 10.67 -11.18 6.35
N LEU A 27 10.05 -11.67 7.42
CA LEU A 27 8.64 -12.11 7.40
C LEU A 27 7.69 -10.91 7.24
N VAL A 28 7.97 -9.80 7.91
CA VAL A 28 7.18 -8.56 7.77
C VAL A 28 7.35 -7.97 6.38
N MET A 29 8.58 -7.99 5.84
CA MET A 29 8.85 -7.59 4.46
C MET A 29 8.10 -8.46 3.45
N ALA A 30 8.16 -9.79 3.60
CA ALA A 30 7.44 -10.72 2.71
C ALA A 30 5.92 -10.51 2.79
N ALA A 31 5.38 -10.31 4.00
CA ALA A 31 3.97 -10.00 4.19
C ALA A 31 3.57 -8.68 3.52
N PHE A 32 4.38 -7.62 3.67
CA PHE A 32 4.14 -6.34 3.02
C PHE A 32 4.09 -6.48 1.49
N VAL A 33 5.12 -7.12 0.90
CA VAL A 33 5.20 -7.32 -0.54
C VAL A 33 4.03 -8.16 -1.05
N ALA A 34 3.66 -9.23 -0.35
CA ALA A 34 2.52 -10.08 -0.71
C ALA A 34 1.20 -9.28 -0.68
N VAL A 35 0.93 -8.55 0.39
CA VAL A 35 -0.28 -7.71 0.50
C VAL A 35 -0.30 -6.65 -0.60
N LEU A 36 0.84 -6.02 -0.89
CA LEU A 36 0.96 -5.02 -1.94
C LEU A 36 0.62 -5.59 -3.32
N LEU A 37 1.20 -6.73 -3.70
CA LEU A 37 0.91 -7.41 -4.97
C LEU A 37 -0.56 -7.81 -5.08
N LEU A 38 -1.08 -8.50 -4.05
CA LEU A 38 -2.45 -9.00 -4.04
C LEU A 38 -3.48 -7.85 -4.08
N SER A 39 -3.23 -6.76 -3.38
CA SER A 39 -4.12 -5.60 -3.38
C SER A 39 -4.17 -4.91 -4.75
N ASN A 40 -3.03 -4.81 -5.43
CA ASN A 40 -2.96 -4.21 -6.77
C ASN A 40 -3.62 -5.08 -7.85
N ILE A 41 -3.62 -6.41 -7.70
CA ILE A 41 -4.14 -7.33 -8.73
C ILE A 41 -5.59 -7.76 -8.48
N ILE A 42 -5.97 -8.02 -7.22
CA ILE A 42 -7.31 -8.49 -6.85
C ILE A 42 -8.25 -7.30 -6.59
N GLY A 43 -7.72 -6.26 -5.94
CA GLY A 43 -8.53 -5.18 -5.37
C GLY A 43 -8.69 -3.97 -6.27
N ALA A 44 -7.63 -3.57 -6.98
CA ALA A 44 -7.59 -2.27 -7.65
C ALA A 44 -8.66 -2.14 -8.76
N SER A 45 -8.84 -3.16 -9.58
CA SER A 45 -9.74 -3.14 -10.75
C SER A 45 -11.19 -3.55 -10.47
N LYS A 46 -11.52 -3.91 -9.22
CA LYS A 46 -12.87 -4.36 -8.84
C LYS A 46 -13.66 -3.25 -8.15
N LEU A 47 -14.78 -2.85 -8.73
CA LEU A 47 -15.78 -2.01 -8.08
C LEU A 47 -16.68 -2.87 -7.19
N ALA A 48 -16.97 -2.37 -5.99
CA ALA A 48 -17.91 -2.94 -5.05
C ALA A 48 -18.97 -1.91 -4.70
N MET A 49 -20.17 -2.38 -4.39
CA MET A 49 -21.28 -1.53 -3.94
C MET A 49 -21.82 -2.07 -2.62
N VAL A 50 -21.91 -1.21 -1.61
CA VAL A 50 -22.53 -1.52 -0.32
C VAL A 50 -23.40 -0.33 0.07
N GLY A 51 -24.68 -0.57 0.37
CA GLY A 51 -25.61 0.49 0.78
C GLY A 51 -25.80 1.62 -0.23
N GLY A 52 -25.64 1.36 -1.53
CA GLY A 52 -25.75 2.36 -2.60
C GLY A 52 -24.49 3.19 -2.85
N LEU A 53 -23.43 2.99 -2.06
CA LEU A 53 -22.13 3.63 -2.28
C LEU A 53 -21.20 2.70 -3.06
N THR A 54 -20.67 3.20 -4.17
CA THR A 54 -19.66 2.50 -4.98
C THR A 54 -18.26 2.86 -4.52
N PHE A 55 -17.42 1.86 -4.32
CA PHE A 55 -16.02 2.02 -3.93
C PHE A 55 -15.13 0.94 -4.56
N GLY A 56 -13.83 1.17 -4.58
CA GLY A 56 -12.87 0.18 -5.07
C GLY A 56 -12.65 -0.91 -4.02
N ALA A 57 -12.83 -2.19 -4.38
CA ALA A 57 -12.71 -3.31 -3.46
C ALA A 57 -11.32 -3.42 -2.81
N GLY A 58 -10.28 -2.86 -3.45
CA GLY A 58 -8.94 -2.78 -2.88
C GLY A 58 -8.90 -2.10 -1.50
N ILE A 59 -9.84 -1.18 -1.21
CA ILE A 59 -9.86 -0.47 0.08
C ILE A 59 -10.02 -1.39 1.29
N LEU A 60 -10.51 -2.62 1.10
CA LEU A 60 -10.62 -3.59 2.17
C LEU A 60 -9.25 -4.03 2.72
N PHE A 61 -8.25 -4.13 1.84
CA PHE A 61 -6.94 -4.69 2.17
C PHE A 61 -5.84 -3.63 2.33
N PHE A 62 -6.02 -2.43 1.77
CA PHE A 62 -5.09 -1.31 1.96
C PHE A 62 -4.80 -0.99 3.44
N PRO A 63 -5.76 -0.99 4.39
CA PRO A 63 -5.48 -0.76 5.80
C PRO A 63 -4.44 -1.70 6.40
N ILE A 64 -4.42 -2.97 5.96
CA ILE A 64 -3.43 -3.95 6.42
C ILE A 64 -2.02 -3.52 5.99
N SER A 65 -1.87 -3.02 4.76
CA SER A 65 -0.59 -2.54 4.25
C SER A 65 -0.07 -1.31 5.00
N TYR A 66 -0.96 -0.39 5.40
CA TYR A 66 -0.59 0.78 6.21
C TYR A 66 -0.10 0.38 7.59
N VAL A 67 -0.84 -0.49 8.30
CA VAL A 67 -0.43 -0.98 9.62
C VAL A 67 0.94 -1.67 9.55
N ILE A 68 1.18 -2.48 8.51
CA ILE A 68 2.49 -3.12 8.32
C ILE A 68 3.58 -2.07 8.05
N GLY A 69 3.29 -1.05 7.24
CA GLY A 69 4.20 0.07 6.95
C GLY A 69 4.59 0.87 8.20
N ASP A 70 3.61 1.16 9.06
CA ASP A 70 3.82 1.86 10.33
C ASP A 70 4.69 1.01 11.26
N VAL A 71 4.36 -0.28 11.41
CA VAL A 71 5.16 -1.23 12.20
C VAL A 71 6.58 -1.32 11.67
N LEU A 72 6.79 -1.34 10.34
CA LEU A 72 8.11 -1.40 9.75
C LEU A 72 8.95 -0.18 10.13
N THR A 73 8.36 1.01 10.06
CA THR A 73 9.05 2.27 10.35
C THR A 73 9.33 2.41 11.85
N GLU A 74 8.36 2.08 12.70
CA GLU A 74 8.45 2.23 14.16
C GLU A 74 9.31 1.15 14.85
N VAL A 75 9.38 -0.07 14.30
CA VAL A 75 10.13 -1.19 14.90
C VAL A 75 11.54 -1.32 14.30
N TYR A 76 11.68 -1.15 12.99
CA TYR A 76 12.94 -1.44 12.29
C TYR A 76 13.68 -0.19 11.77
N GLY A 77 13.04 0.98 11.86
CA GLY A 77 13.57 2.28 11.44
C GLY A 77 13.32 2.61 9.96
N TYR A 78 13.34 3.90 9.63
CA TYR A 78 13.00 4.42 8.31
C TYR A 78 13.88 3.85 7.18
N ALA A 79 15.18 3.66 7.44
CA ALA A 79 16.11 3.15 6.43
C ALA A 79 15.78 1.71 5.99
N ARG A 80 15.30 0.86 6.92
CA ARG A 80 14.86 -0.51 6.61
C ARG A 80 13.46 -0.52 5.99
N ALA A 81 12.53 0.29 6.50
CA ALA A 81 11.21 0.47 5.89
C ALA A 81 11.32 0.87 4.40
N ARG A 82 12.26 1.75 4.07
CA ARG A 82 12.56 2.14 2.68
C ARG A 82 13.01 0.95 1.82
N ARG A 83 13.83 0.03 2.34
CA ARG A 83 14.22 -1.17 1.58
C ARG A 83 13.02 -2.04 1.25
N VAL A 84 12.07 -2.19 2.18
CA VAL A 84 10.82 -2.92 1.95
C VAL A 84 9.97 -2.25 0.87
N ILE A 85 9.89 -0.92 0.87
CA ILE A 85 9.19 -0.15 -0.17
C ILE A 85 9.81 -0.39 -1.56
N TRP A 86 11.14 -0.30 -1.67
CA TRP A 86 11.85 -0.59 -2.94
C TRP A 86 11.69 -2.04 -3.39
N ALA A 87 11.72 -3.01 -2.46
CA ALA A 87 11.41 -4.40 -2.77
C ALA A 87 9.98 -4.55 -3.31
N GLY A 88 9.01 -3.85 -2.71
CA GLY A 88 7.63 -3.78 -3.17
C GLY A 88 7.50 -3.21 -4.59
N PHE A 89 8.18 -2.10 -4.90
CA PHE A 89 8.18 -1.54 -6.25
C PHE A 89 8.83 -2.47 -7.27
N GLY A 90 9.95 -3.10 -6.92
CA GLY A 90 10.59 -4.10 -7.77
C GLY A 90 9.64 -5.27 -8.08
N ALA A 91 8.93 -5.76 -7.06
CA ALA A 91 7.94 -6.81 -7.22
C ALA A 91 6.75 -6.39 -8.08
N LEU A 92 6.25 -5.15 -7.92
CA LEU A 92 5.17 -4.59 -8.73
C LEU A 92 5.58 -4.47 -10.21
N ILE A 93 6.77 -3.95 -10.50
CA ILE A 93 7.29 -3.88 -11.87
C ILE A 93 7.43 -5.28 -12.46
N PHE A 94 7.99 -6.22 -11.71
CA PHE A 94 8.11 -7.60 -12.15
C PHE A 94 6.75 -8.24 -12.45
N MET A 95 5.76 -8.03 -11.58
CA MET A 95 4.38 -8.46 -11.79
C MET A 95 3.79 -7.88 -13.07
N ALA A 96 3.96 -6.57 -13.34
CA ALA A 96 3.48 -5.95 -14.58
C ALA A 96 4.17 -6.52 -15.83
N VAL A 97 5.49 -6.78 -15.77
CA VAL A 97 6.23 -7.41 -16.86
C VAL A 97 5.75 -8.85 -17.10
N MET A 98 5.56 -9.63 -16.04
CA MET A 98 5.00 -10.98 -16.14
C MET A 98 3.61 -10.97 -16.77
N SER A 99 2.72 -10.09 -16.30
CA SER A 99 1.38 -9.95 -16.88
C SER A 99 1.45 -9.59 -18.36
N TRP A 100 2.30 -8.64 -18.74
CA TRP A 100 2.48 -8.26 -20.15
C TRP A 100 2.96 -9.42 -21.03
N ILE A 101 3.97 -10.18 -20.56
CA ILE A 101 4.49 -11.35 -21.28
C ILE A 101 3.41 -12.43 -21.45
N VAL A 102 2.68 -12.74 -20.39
CA VAL A 102 1.65 -13.80 -20.41
C VAL A 102 0.49 -13.42 -21.33
N LEU A 103 0.02 -12.17 -21.29
CA LEU A 103 -1.08 -11.71 -22.14
C LEU A 103 -0.70 -11.62 -23.62
N ALA A 104 0.59 -11.42 -23.94
CA ALA A 104 1.06 -11.38 -25.32
C ALA A 104 1.15 -12.78 -25.97
N MET A 105 1.07 -13.86 -25.18
CA MET A 105 1.12 -15.22 -25.73
C MET A 105 -0.21 -15.58 -26.43
N PRO A 106 -0.17 -16.29 -27.57
CA PRO A 106 -1.39 -16.73 -28.23
C PRO A 106 -2.14 -17.74 -27.35
N PRO A 107 -3.47 -17.62 -27.21
CA PRO A 107 -4.25 -18.59 -26.46
C PRO A 107 -4.27 -19.95 -27.18
N ALA A 108 -4.25 -21.04 -26.42
CA ALA A 108 -4.43 -22.38 -26.98
C ALA A 108 -5.86 -22.56 -27.50
N GLN A 109 -6.02 -23.27 -28.62
CA GLN A 109 -7.33 -23.45 -29.28
C GLN A 109 -8.34 -24.20 -28.41
N ASP A 110 -7.87 -25.16 -27.61
CA ASP A 110 -8.71 -25.98 -26.72
C ASP A 110 -8.72 -25.46 -25.27
N TRP A 111 -8.35 -24.18 -25.05
CA TRP A 111 -8.32 -23.62 -23.70
C TRP A 111 -9.74 -23.36 -23.17
N TRP A 112 -10.09 -24.04 -22.08
CA TRP A 112 -11.35 -23.85 -21.35
C TRP A 112 -11.11 -23.13 -20.02
N CYS A 113 -11.98 -22.18 -19.68
CA CYS A 113 -11.97 -21.44 -18.42
C CYS A 113 -13.30 -21.64 -17.70
N SER A 114 -13.32 -21.32 -16.40
CA SER A 114 -14.52 -21.45 -15.56
C SER A 114 -15.68 -20.49 -15.94
N GLY A 115 -15.48 -19.64 -16.96
CA GLY A 115 -16.44 -18.63 -17.39
C GLY A 115 -17.52 -19.16 -18.35
N THR A 116 -18.32 -18.24 -18.87
CA THR A 116 -19.39 -18.50 -19.85
C THR A 116 -18.86 -18.69 -21.26
N GLU A 117 -19.67 -19.26 -22.17
CA GLU A 117 -19.29 -19.48 -23.57
C GLU A 117 -19.20 -18.19 -24.41
N SER A 118 -19.76 -17.09 -23.90
CA SER A 118 -19.63 -15.74 -24.47
C SER A 118 -19.33 -14.71 -23.39
N LEU A 119 -18.59 -13.65 -23.76
CA LEU A 119 -18.25 -12.53 -22.89
C LEU A 119 -18.36 -11.21 -23.68
N THR A 120 -19.12 -10.25 -23.15
CA THR A 120 -19.22 -8.91 -23.73
C THR A 120 -18.23 -7.97 -23.01
N LEU A 121 -17.25 -7.45 -23.75
CA LEU A 121 -16.30 -6.46 -23.28
C LEU A 121 -16.61 -5.08 -23.86
N LYS A 122 -16.04 -4.03 -23.25
CA LYS A 122 -16.07 -2.66 -23.80
C LYS A 122 -15.48 -2.56 -25.21
N SER A 123 -14.58 -3.49 -25.56
CA SER A 123 -13.92 -3.59 -26.87
C SER A 123 -14.68 -4.44 -27.90
N GLY A 124 -15.80 -5.08 -27.54
CA GLY A 124 -16.58 -5.97 -28.41
C GLY A 124 -16.94 -7.30 -27.74
N GLU A 125 -17.64 -8.16 -28.48
CA GLU A 125 -18.01 -9.51 -28.03
C GLU A 125 -16.90 -10.51 -28.34
N ALA A 126 -16.52 -11.32 -27.36
CA ALA A 126 -15.63 -12.47 -27.53
C ALA A 126 -16.48 -13.74 -27.62
N SER A 127 -16.37 -14.45 -28.75
CA SER A 127 -17.08 -15.70 -29.02
C SER A 127 -16.08 -16.82 -29.31
N GLY A 128 -16.21 -17.95 -28.61
CA GLY A 128 -15.28 -19.08 -28.67
C GLY A 128 -14.46 -19.24 -27.38
N THR A 129 -14.23 -20.47 -26.95
CA THR A 129 -13.71 -20.82 -25.62
C THR A 129 -12.36 -20.18 -25.31
N GLY A 130 -11.35 -20.40 -26.17
CA GLY A 130 -10.03 -19.79 -25.98
C GLY A 130 -10.03 -18.25 -26.03
N ALA A 131 -10.90 -17.65 -26.86
CA ALA A 131 -11.03 -16.20 -26.99
C ALA A 131 -11.66 -15.56 -25.75
N VAL A 132 -12.70 -16.19 -25.18
CA VAL A 132 -13.33 -15.74 -23.92
C VAL A 132 -12.35 -15.84 -22.75
N CYS A 133 -11.55 -16.89 -22.70
CA CYS A 133 -10.57 -17.06 -21.63
C CYS A 133 -9.46 -16.00 -21.72
N GLN A 134 -8.96 -15.72 -22.92
CA GLN A 134 -8.00 -14.64 -23.15
C GLN A 134 -8.58 -13.27 -22.80
N ALA A 135 -9.79 -12.97 -23.27
CA ALA A 135 -10.51 -11.73 -22.99
C ALA A 135 -10.72 -11.52 -21.47
N THR A 136 -11.01 -12.59 -20.74
CA THR A 136 -11.12 -12.56 -19.27
C THR A 136 -9.77 -12.23 -18.62
N TYR A 137 -8.70 -12.87 -19.07
CA TYR A 137 -7.35 -12.59 -18.58
C TYR A 137 -6.93 -11.14 -18.86
N ASP A 138 -7.17 -10.62 -20.06
CA ASP A 138 -6.90 -9.23 -20.43
C ASP A 138 -7.69 -8.24 -19.57
N SER A 139 -8.94 -8.57 -19.23
CA SER A 139 -9.78 -7.71 -18.39
C SER A 139 -9.23 -7.54 -16.96
N VAL A 140 -8.57 -8.57 -16.43
CA VAL A 140 -8.01 -8.57 -15.06
C VAL A 140 -6.58 -8.05 -15.05
N PHE A 141 -5.72 -8.61 -15.89
CA PHE A 141 -4.28 -8.36 -15.86
C PHE A 141 -3.81 -7.28 -16.83
N GLY A 142 -4.62 -6.93 -17.85
CA GLY A 142 -4.23 -5.96 -18.88
C GLY A 142 -3.99 -4.54 -18.35
N SER A 143 -4.58 -4.20 -17.20
CA SER A 143 -4.39 -2.91 -16.53
C SER A 143 -3.25 -2.92 -15.51
N ALA A 144 -2.55 -4.05 -15.30
CA ALA A 144 -1.51 -4.17 -14.27
C ALA A 144 -0.39 -3.12 -14.44
N TRP A 145 0.07 -2.89 -15.68
CA TRP A 145 1.11 -1.88 -15.95
C TRP A 145 0.64 -0.45 -15.61
N ARG A 146 -0.63 -0.11 -15.86
CA ARG A 146 -1.21 1.20 -15.51
C ARG A 146 -1.29 1.38 -14.01
N ILE A 147 -1.71 0.34 -13.30
CA ILE A 147 -1.82 0.33 -11.83
C ILE A 147 -0.42 0.49 -11.21
N VAL A 148 0.59 -0.20 -11.73
CA VAL A 148 1.97 -0.07 -11.25
C VAL A 148 2.54 1.33 -11.52
N LEU A 149 2.32 1.86 -12.73
CA LEU A 149 2.73 3.23 -13.07
C LEU A 149 2.05 4.25 -12.14
N ALA A 150 0.74 4.12 -11.96
CA ALA A 150 -0.03 4.97 -11.06
C ALA A 150 0.50 4.90 -9.63
N SER A 151 0.73 3.69 -9.09
CA SER A 151 1.25 3.46 -7.74
C SER A 151 2.60 4.14 -7.51
N ILE A 152 3.54 4.02 -8.45
CA ILE A 152 4.88 4.61 -8.30
C ILE A 152 4.82 6.15 -8.34
N VAL A 153 4.11 6.71 -9.32
CA VAL A 153 4.03 8.17 -9.50
C VAL A 153 3.25 8.83 -8.35
N ALA A 154 2.12 8.23 -7.98
CA ALA A 154 1.28 8.70 -6.87
C ALA A 154 2.02 8.64 -5.54
N PHE A 155 2.72 7.53 -5.27
CA PHE A 155 3.50 7.38 -4.05
C PHE A 155 4.58 8.46 -3.94
N TRP A 156 5.37 8.71 -5.00
CA TRP A 156 6.42 9.74 -4.95
C TRP A 156 5.88 11.14 -4.72
N ALA A 157 4.80 11.50 -5.43
CA ALA A 157 4.18 12.81 -5.27
C ALA A 157 3.52 12.96 -3.89
N GLY A 158 2.79 11.92 -3.45
CA GLY A 158 2.11 11.87 -2.16
C GLY A 158 3.09 11.96 -0.99
N GLU A 159 4.15 11.16 -0.99
CA GLU A 159 5.18 11.18 0.06
C GLU A 159 5.93 12.52 0.13
N PHE A 160 6.25 13.11 -1.02
CA PHE A 160 6.91 14.41 -1.06
C PHE A 160 6.02 15.50 -0.44
N VAL A 161 4.74 15.52 -0.82
CA VAL A 161 3.79 16.49 -0.27
C VAL A 161 3.52 16.23 1.22
N ASN A 162 3.36 14.96 1.63
CA ASN A 162 3.19 14.57 3.03
C ASN A 162 4.34 15.12 3.88
N SER A 163 5.58 14.83 3.50
CA SER A 163 6.79 15.26 4.20
C SER A 163 6.91 16.80 4.25
N TYR A 164 6.62 17.48 3.14
CA TYR A 164 6.65 18.94 3.06
C TYR A 164 5.60 19.59 4.00
N VAL A 165 4.37 19.08 3.99
CA VAL A 165 3.28 19.58 4.85
C VAL A 165 3.64 19.38 6.33
N LEU A 166 4.15 18.21 6.69
CA LEU A 166 4.57 17.92 8.06
C LEU A 166 5.66 18.89 8.54
N ALA A 167 6.67 19.15 7.69
CA ALA A 167 7.75 20.09 7.99
C ALA A 167 7.22 21.54 8.15
N ARG A 168 6.37 22.00 7.23
CA ARG A 168 5.78 23.35 7.28
C ARG A 168 4.87 23.55 8.49
N MET A 169 4.05 22.56 8.82
CA MET A 169 3.18 22.62 9.99
C MET A 169 4.00 22.65 11.30
N LYS A 170 5.11 21.90 11.38
CA LYS A 170 6.01 21.93 12.55
C LYS A 170 6.57 23.34 12.79
N VAL A 171 6.94 24.06 11.73
CA VAL A 171 7.40 25.46 11.82
C VAL A 171 6.25 26.37 12.23
N ALA A 172 5.08 26.23 11.62
CA ALA A 172 3.91 27.07 11.89
C ALA A 172 3.37 26.91 13.33
N THR A 173 3.43 25.70 13.89
CA THR A 173 2.95 25.42 15.25
C THR A 173 4.01 25.53 16.33
N GLY A 174 5.25 25.94 15.99
CA GLY A 174 6.37 25.99 16.94
C GLY A 174 6.64 24.63 17.59
N GLY A 175 6.39 23.54 16.85
CA GLY A 175 6.52 22.17 17.35
C GLY A 175 5.37 21.65 18.20
N ARG A 176 4.36 22.47 18.52
CA ARG A 176 3.17 22.05 19.30
C ARG A 176 2.16 21.30 18.41
N PHE A 177 1.35 20.43 19.02
CA PHE A 177 0.29 19.63 18.38
C PHE A 177 0.75 18.64 17.29
N LEU A 178 1.45 17.58 17.71
CA LEU A 178 1.89 16.49 16.82
C LEU A 178 0.73 15.88 16.00
N TRP A 179 -0.43 15.68 16.63
CA TRP A 179 -1.61 15.06 16.00
C TRP A 179 -2.14 15.86 14.81
N MET A 180 -2.10 17.20 14.86
CA MET A 180 -2.52 18.04 13.73
C MET A 180 -1.61 17.83 12.53
N ARG A 181 -0.32 17.62 12.78
CA ARG A 181 0.65 17.43 11.69
C ARG A 181 0.50 16.06 11.06
N THR A 182 0.33 15.01 11.85
CA THR A 182 0.20 13.65 11.32
C THR A 182 -1.10 13.48 10.54
N ILE A 183 -2.24 13.90 11.10
CA ILE A 183 -3.52 13.83 10.40
C ILE A 183 -3.54 14.80 9.22
N GLY A 184 -3.07 16.04 9.41
CA GLY A 184 -3.06 17.05 8.36
C GLY A 184 -2.17 16.67 7.17
N SER A 185 -0.99 16.11 7.42
CA SER A 185 -0.09 15.66 6.35
C SER A 185 -0.64 14.42 5.65
N THR A 186 -1.27 13.48 6.37
CA THR A 186 -1.94 12.32 5.76
C THR A 186 -3.10 12.73 4.87
N ILE A 187 -3.94 13.68 5.30
CA ILE A 187 -5.07 14.19 4.50
C ILE A 187 -4.57 14.75 3.16
N VAL A 188 -3.53 15.59 3.18
CA VAL A 188 -3.01 16.22 1.97
C VAL A 188 -2.19 15.24 1.13
N GLY A 189 -1.31 14.45 1.76
CA GLY A 189 -0.47 13.46 1.10
C GLY A 189 -1.28 12.36 0.41
N GLN A 190 -2.22 11.73 1.12
CA GLN A 190 -3.12 10.74 0.54
C GLN A 190 -4.10 11.36 -0.45
N GLY A 191 -4.41 12.65 -0.31
CA GLY A 191 -5.19 13.41 -1.28
C GLY A 191 -4.48 13.52 -2.62
N ILE A 192 -3.21 13.94 -2.61
CA ILE A 192 -2.38 14.02 -3.83
C ILE A 192 -2.11 12.64 -4.42
N ASP A 193 -1.82 11.64 -3.59
CA ASP A 193 -1.68 10.24 -4.02
C ASP A 193 -2.94 9.79 -4.78
N SER A 194 -4.12 9.98 -4.19
CA SER A 194 -5.38 9.58 -4.82
C SER A 194 -5.68 10.38 -6.10
N LEU A 195 -5.44 11.69 -6.09
CA LEU A 195 -5.63 12.57 -7.25
C LEU A 195 -4.75 12.19 -8.44
N ILE A 196 -3.61 11.54 -8.21
CA ILE A 196 -2.71 11.07 -9.27
C ILE A 196 -3.04 9.61 -9.62
N PHE A 197 -3.25 8.77 -8.62
CA PHE A 197 -3.44 7.33 -8.79
C PHE A 197 -4.68 7.01 -9.63
N TYR A 198 -5.87 7.46 -9.21
CA TYR A 198 -7.13 7.05 -9.86
C TYR A 198 -7.24 7.51 -11.31
N PRO A 199 -6.83 8.74 -11.68
CA PRO A 199 -6.83 9.14 -13.09
C PRO A 199 -5.85 8.31 -13.94
N ILE A 200 -4.62 8.09 -13.49
CA ILE A 200 -3.65 7.30 -14.27
C ILE A 200 -4.12 5.85 -14.41
N ALA A 201 -4.62 5.25 -13.32
CA ALA A 201 -5.06 3.87 -13.30
C ALA A 201 -6.32 3.62 -14.13
N PHE A 202 -7.35 4.49 -14.03
CA PHE A 202 -8.71 4.15 -14.51
C PHE A 202 -9.35 5.12 -15.51
N LEU A 203 -8.79 6.32 -15.73
CA LEU A 203 -9.37 7.24 -16.72
C LEU A 203 -9.36 6.59 -18.11
N GLY A 204 -10.50 6.62 -18.80
CA GLY A 204 -10.72 5.95 -20.10
C GLY A 204 -11.14 4.47 -20.01
N ILE A 205 -10.94 3.81 -18.85
CA ILE A 205 -11.45 2.46 -18.59
C ILE A 205 -12.83 2.55 -17.96
N TRP A 206 -12.92 3.22 -16.81
CA TRP A 206 -14.17 3.49 -16.10
C TRP A 206 -14.79 4.80 -16.57
N GLU A 207 -16.06 4.99 -16.22
CA GLU A 207 -16.74 6.27 -16.42
C GLU A 207 -16.11 7.34 -15.52
N THR A 208 -15.97 8.57 -16.02
CA THR A 208 -15.31 9.66 -15.29
C THR A 208 -15.97 9.92 -13.93
N GLU A 209 -17.30 9.82 -13.85
CA GLU A 209 -18.04 9.95 -12.60
C GLU A 209 -17.66 8.85 -11.59
N GLN A 210 -17.51 7.60 -12.04
CA GLN A 210 -17.06 6.49 -11.20
C GLN A 210 -15.64 6.73 -10.70
N VAL A 211 -14.73 7.21 -11.55
CA VAL A 211 -13.35 7.53 -11.14
C VAL A 211 -13.34 8.60 -10.05
N VAL A 212 -14.11 9.68 -10.23
CA VAL A 212 -14.20 10.77 -9.24
C VAL A 212 -14.83 10.29 -7.94
N LEU A 213 -15.93 9.53 -8.02
CA LEU A 213 -16.62 8.99 -6.85
C LEU A 213 -15.71 8.05 -6.06
N VAL A 214 -15.09 7.07 -6.72
CA VAL A 214 -14.19 6.10 -6.08
C VAL A 214 -12.96 6.78 -5.50
N MET A 215 -12.40 7.78 -6.19
CA MET A 215 -11.30 8.58 -5.68
C MET A 215 -11.67 9.29 -4.38
N ALA A 216 -12.82 9.97 -4.35
CA ALA A 216 -13.28 10.70 -3.17
C ALA A 216 -13.64 9.75 -2.01
N THR A 217 -14.37 8.66 -2.28
CA THR A 217 -14.77 7.69 -1.26
C THR A 217 -13.55 6.96 -0.69
N ASN A 218 -12.60 6.56 -1.53
CA ASN A 218 -11.41 5.86 -1.06
C ASN A 218 -10.46 6.79 -0.30
N TRP A 219 -10.31 8.04 -0.71
CA TRP A 219 -9.55 9.03 0.06
C TRP A 219 -10.18 9.28 1.44
N ALA A 220 -11.49 9.51 1.50
CA ALA A 220 -12.20 9.72 2.76
C ALA A 220 -12.08 8.50 3.69
N MET A 221 -12.25 7.29 3.14
CA MET A 221 -12.08 6.05 3.88
C MET A 221 -10.63 5.84 4.35
N LYS A 222 -9.61 6.14 3.54
CA LYS A 222 -8.19 6.09 3.97
C LYS A 222 -7.95 6.97 5.20
N VAL A 223 -8.43 8.22 5.16
CA VAL A 223 -8.31 9.16 6.30
C VAL A 223 -9.09 8.67 7.52
N ALA A 224 -10.30 8.13 7.32
CA ALA A 224 -11.11 7.59 8.41
C ALA A 224 -10.46 6.36 9.07
N TRP A 225 -9.90 5.45 8.27
CA TRP A 225 -9.20 4.27 8.76
C TRP A 225 -7.93 4.61 9.52
N GLU A 226 -7.14 5.58 9.05
CA GLU A 226 -5.98 6.08 9.78
C GLU A 226 -6.38 6.51 11.20
N ALA A 227 -7.41 7.35 11.31
CA ALA A 227 -7.91 7.82 12.59
C ALA A 227 -8.45 6.68 13.48
N ALA A 228 -9.12 5.69 12.89
CA ALA A 228 -9.73 4.58 13.61
C ALA A 228 -8.71 3.51 14.05
N LEU A 229 -7.69 3.22 13.24
CA LEU A 229 -6.69 2.18 13.48
C LEU A 229 -5.51 2.68 14.30
N THR A 230 -5.30 3.99 14.41
CA THR A 230 -4.24 4.59 15.23
C THR A 230 -4.10 3.91 16.62
N PRO A 231 -5.17 3.69 17.41
CA PRO A 231 -5.07 3.00 18.70
C PRO A 231 -4.62 1.54 18.60
N ALA A 232 -5.05 0.82 17.56
CA ALA A 232 -4.67 -0.58 17.33
C ALA A 232 -3.19 -0.68 16.91
N THR A 233 -2.71 0.25 16.09
CA THR A 233 -1.29 0.35 15.70
C THR A 233 -0.40 0.47 16.94
N TYR A 234 -0.76 1.30 17.92
CA TYR A 234 -0.01 1.39 19.19
C TYR A 234 0.10 0.04 19.93
N VAL A 235 -0.97 -0.74 19.96
CA VAL A 235 -0.97 -2.07 20.63
C VAL A 235 -0.06 -3.05 19.90
N VAL A 236 -0.15 -3.12 18.57
CA VAL A 236 0.66 -4.04 17.76
C VAL A 236 2.15 -3.69 17.84
N VAL A 237 2.48 -2.40 17.72
CA VAL A 237 3.86 -1.91 17.83
C VAL A 237 4.42 -2.22 19.23
N GLY A 238 3.66 -1.95 20.30
CA GLY A 238 4.09 -2.27 21.66
C GLY A 238 4.35 -3.77 21.86
N ALA A 239 3.47 -4.63 21.33
CA ALA A 239 3.65 -6.08 21.40
C ALA A 239 4.88 -6.57 20.63
N LEU A 240 5.16 -6.01 19.45
CA LEU A 240 6.35 -6.34 18.66
C LEU A 240 7.64 -5.85 19.31
N LYS A 241 7.67 -4.60 19.81
CA LYS A 241 8.83 -4.04 20.52
C LYS A 241 9.19 -4.88 21.76
N CYS A 242 8.19 -5.33 22.52
CA CYS A 242 8.41 -6.24 23.65
C CYS A 242 8.96 -7.61 23.24
N ARG A 243 8.58 -8.13 22.06
CA ARG A 243 9.04 -9.44 21.56
C ARG A 243 10.41 -9.38 20.89
N GLU A 244 10.74 -8.29 20.23
CA GLU A 244 12.07 -8.04 19.65
C GLU A 244 13.08 -7.60 20.74
N GLY A 245 12.61 -7.02 21.86
CA GLY A 245 13.45 -6.61 22.99
C GLY A 245 14.24 -5.32 22.75
N VAL A 246 13.91 -4.57 21.71
CA VAL A 246 14.65 -3.38 21.25
C VAL A 246 13.69 -2.21 21.02
N ASP A 247 14.10 -1.00 21.39
CA ASP A 247 13.43 0.25 21.01
C ASP A 247 14.39 1.06 20.13
N VAL A 248 14.10 1.06 18.83
CA VAL A 248 14.96 1.63 17.79
C VAL A 248 14.60 3.10 17.59
N PHE A 249 15.60 3.97 17.66
CA PHE A 249 15.46 5.40 17.37
C PHE A 249 16.24 5.75 16.10
N ASP A 250 15.59 6.45 15.16
CA ASP A 250 16.18 6.97 13.92
C ASP A 250 17.02 8.25 14.19
N GLU A 251 18.13 8.11 14.93
CA GLU A 251 19.08 9.20 15.15
C GLU A 251 20.09 9.26 14.00
N GLY A 252 20.03 10.34 13.19
CA GLY A 252 21.00 10.60 12.11
C GLY A 252 20.63 10.03 10.72
N THR A 253 19.41 9.52 10.54
CA THR A 253 18.94 8.94 9.27
C THR A 253 18.67 10.02 8.22
N ASP A 254 19.20 9.84 7.01
CA ASP A 254 18.82 10.66 5.85
C ASP A 254 17.41 10.27 5.40
N PHE A 255 16.46 11.19 5.53
CA PHE A 255 15.05 10.97 5.20
C PHE A 255 14.75 11.00 3.69
N THR A 256 15.76 11.15 2.82
CA THR A 256 15.54 11.08 1.36
C THR A 256 15.06 9.70 0.90
N PRO A 257 13.96 9.58 0.15
CA PRO A 257 13.46 8.28 -0.33
C PRO A 257 14.42 7.57 -1.30
N PHE A 258 15.48 8.26 -1.75
CA PHE A 258 16.43 7.80 -2.76
C PHE A 258 17.73 7.19 -2.23
N ALA A 259 18.03 7.31 -0.93
CA ALA A 259 19.27 6.74 -0.38
C ALA A 259 19.10 5.24 -0.06
N ALA A 260 19.98 4.39 -0.59
CA ALA A 260 19.94 2.94 -0.37
C ALA A 260 20.81 2.45 0.81
N LYS A 261 21.60 3.35 1.42
CA LYS A 261 22.45 3.02 2.57
C LYS A 261 21.62 3.06 3.87
N VAL A 262 21.68 1.96 4.62
CA VAL A 262 21.29 1.86 6.03
C VAL A 262 22.53 2.20 6.85
#